data_AF-A0A1I0EVI3-F1
#
_entry.id   AF-A0A1I0EVI3-F1
#
_cell.length_a   1.000
_cell.length_b   1.000
_cell.length_c   1.000
_cell.angle_alpha   90.00
_cell.angle_beta   90.00
_cell.angle_gamma   90.00
#
_symmetry.space_group_name_H-M   'P 1'
#
loop_
_entity.id
_entity.type
_entity.pdbx_description
1 polymer ?
#
loop_
_entity_poly.entity_id
_entity_poly.type
_entity_poly.pdbx_seq_one_letter_code
_entity_poly.pdbx_strand_id
1 'polypeptide(L)'
;MTQDSMNTPTKQIEDDRPLWDVVLGVYGYPALLLAHKLKIFPLLADKPLSLTAICGKLNIKARPTEAILTTATAAGFLSFQDGRYSLTPIAEHYLLETSPNYFGYLWDLMIDDDQVHSFASLKKAILSDSPQVYGGAGIYQSPEEQAEQVRKFTRGMYSFSITSAFYWPGILDLSNYRTMLDIGGSSGAHSIGAVSKWSELQAIVFDFPLVCEIAQEFIARHGLQDRIRTQEGNMWSDTLPAADLHFYSTVYNDWPPEKCNFLTAKSFNSLPSGGRIIIHGMLYNDEKTGPFAAAAFSMLMMGWTEGRSYSGRELSTMLAEAGFQDIEVHRAFGYYSLVTGVKS
;
A
#
# COMPACT_ATOMS: atom_id res chain seq x y z
N MET A 1 -14.50 53.56 45.46
CA MET A 1 -15.38 52.48 44.98
C MET A 1 -15.38 52.55 43.46
N THR A 2 -14.33 51.99 42.85
CA THR A 2 -14.32 50.63 42.25
C THR A 2 -15.13 50.58 40.97
N GLN A 3 -14.49 50.98 39.87
CA GLN A 3 -14.86 50.56 38.53
C GLN A 3 -13.96 49.36 38.22
N ASP A 4 -14.40 48.18 38.63
CA ASP A 4 -13.75 46.92 38.26
C ASP A 4 -13.91 46.75 36.75
N SER A 5 -12.82 46.99 36.03
CA SER A 5 -12.67 46.62 34.65
C SER A 5 -12.74 45.10 34.55
N MET A 6 -13.84 44.58 33.99
CA MET A 6 -13.93 43.20 33.50
C MET A 6 -12.92 43.00 32.37
N ASN A 7 -11.68 42.72 32.73
CA ASN A 7 -10.67 42.23 31.81
C ASN A 7 -10.84 40.71 31.71
N THR A 8 -11.88 40.27 31.00
CA THR A 8 -12.02 38.85 30.66
C THR A 8 -11.01 38.57 29.55
N PRO A 9 -9.98 37.72 29.76
CA PRO A 9 -9.13 37.32 28.66
C PRO A 9 -10.00 36.53 27.68
N THR A 10 -10.24 37.08 26.50
CA THR A 10 -10.76 36.32 25.36
C THR A 10 -9.81 35.16 25.13
N LYS A 11 -10.20 33.96 25.57
CA LYS A 11 -9.50 32.72 25.23
C LYS A 11 -9.38 32.70 23.71
N GLN A 12 -8.15 32.62 23.22
CA GLN A 12 -7.88 32.41 21.81
C GLN A 12 -8.64 31.15 21.38
N ILE A 13 -9.58 31.32 20.44
CA ILE A 13 -10.37 30.21 19.89
C ILE A 13 -9.51 29.61 18.77
N GLU A 14 -9.12 28.36 18.96
CA GLU A 14 -8.43 27.58 17.94
C GLU A 14 -9.43 27.02 16.93
N ASP A 15 -8.93 26.76 15.72
CA ASP A 15 -9.70 26.16 14.63
C ASP A 15 -10.03 24.68 14.93
N ASP A 16 -11.32 24.36 15.00
CA ASP A 16 -11.83 23.04 15.35
C ASP A 16 -12.01 22.10 14.14
N ARG A 17 -11.69 22.56 12.91
CA ARG A 17 -11.80 21.75 11.68
C ARG A 17 -11.13 20.37 11.80
N PRO A 18 -9.92 20.22 12.37
CA PRO A 18 -9.31 18.89 12.52
C PRO A 18 -10.14 17.91 13.36
N LEU A 19 -10.93 18.40 14.33
CA LEU A 19 -11.84 17.56 15.10
C LEU A 19 -13.01 17.08 14.24
N TRP A 20 -13.56 17.99 13.42
CA TRP A 20 -14.62 17.66 12.47
C TRP A 20 -14.14 16.72 11.37
N ASP A 21 -12.92 16.85 10.87
CA ASP A 21 -12.35 15.95 9.86
C ASP A 21 -12.28 14.50 10.38
N VAL A 22 -11.94 14.31 11.67
CA VAL A 22 -11.98 12.98 12.31
C VAL A 22 -13.41 12.44 12.39
N VAL A 23 -14.36 13.27 12.84
CA VAL A 23 -15.78 12.87 12.98
C VAL A 23 -16.42 12.59 11.62
N LEU A 24 -16.15 13.39 10.61
CA LEU A 24 -16.74 13.27 9.27
C LEU A 24 -16.03 12.21 8.42
N GLY A 25 -14.76 11.91 8.72
CA GLY A 25 -14.00 10.84 8.07
C GLY A 25 -14.67 9.47 8.15
N VAL A 26 -15.36 9.16 9.26
CA VAL A 26 -16.11 7.90 9.43
C VAL A 26 -17.29 7.75 8.47
N TYR A 27 -17.74 8.85 7.85
CA TYR A 27 -18.79 8.85 6.81
C TYR A 27 -18.21 9.05 5.41
N GLY A 28 -17.13 9.84 5.29
CA GLY A 28 -16.43 10.07 4.02
C GLY A 28 -15.77 8.80 3.46
N TYR A 29 -15.04 8.08 4.31
CA TYR A 29 -14.40 6.80 3.96
C TYR A 29 -15.38 5.77 3.38
N PRO A 30 -16.46 5.36 4.09
CA PRO A 30 -17.37 4.36 3.55
C PRO A 30 -18.17 4.87 2.35
N ALA A 31 -18.43 6.18 2.22
CA ALA A 31 -19.10 6.72 1.05
C ALA A 31 -18.31 6.49 -0.25
N LEU A 32 -16.97 6.60 -0.21
CA LEU A 32 -16.11 6.33 -1.37
C LEU A 32 -16.07 4.84 -1.71
N LEU A 33 -15.98 3.97 -0.70
CA LEU A 33 -16.04 2.52 -0.89
C LEU A 33 -17.40 2.08 -1.45
N LEU A 34 -18.50 2.68 -0.98
CA LEU A 34 -19.82 2.45 -1.53
C LEU A 34 -19.96 2.96 -2.96
N ALA A 35 -19.38 4.12 -3.30
CA ALA A 35 -19.36 4.62 -4.68
C ALA A 35 -18.69 3.59 -5.63
N HIS A 36 -17.59 2.99 -5.18
CA HIS A 36 -16.92 1.91 -5.88
C HIS A 36 -17.78 0.64 -5.97
N LYS A 37 -18.32 0.15 -4.86
CA LYS A 37 -19.14 -1.06 -4.81
C LYS A 37 -20.41 -0.94 -5.66
N LEU A 38 -21.03 0.25 -5.68
CA LEU A 38 -22.21 0.59 -6.47
C LEU A 38 -21.88 0.94 -7.94
N LYS A 39 -20.60 0.78 -8.34
CA LYS A 39 -20.13 0.99 -9.71
C LYS A 39 -20.39 2.40 -10.25
N ILE A 40 -20.28 3.42 -9.40
CA ILE A 40 -20.40 4.83 -9.80
C ILE A 40 -19.25 5.23 -10.75
N PHE A 41 -18.01 4.83 -10.48
CA PHE A 41 -16.89 5.23 -11.33
C PHE A 41 -16.96 4.63 -12.74
N PRO A 42 -17.14 3.30 -12.91
CA PRO A 42 -17.30 2.72 -14.24
C PRO A 42 -18.51 3.27 -15.00
N LEU A 43 -19.60 3.62 -14.30
CA LEU A 43 -20.78 4.24 -14.91
C LEU A 43 -20.48 5.58 -15.60
N LEU A 44 -19.46 6.30 -15.10
CA LEU A 44 -19.06 7.62 -15.58
C LEU A 44 -17.85 7.57 -16.54
N ALA A 45 -17.36 6.38 -16.90
CA ALA A 45 -16.16 6.21 -17.72
C ALA A 45 -16.32 6.77 -19.15
N ASP A 46 -17.48 6.57 -19.77
CA ASP A 46 -17.67 6.93 -21.18
C ASP A 46 -18.07 8.40 -21.39
N LYS A 47 -18.89 8.95 -20.47
CA LYS A 47 -19.43 10.31 -20.62
C LYS A 47 -19.97 10.89 -19.32
N PRO A 48 -20.01 12.24 -19.20
CA PRO A 48 -20.63 12.89 -18.05
C PRO A 48 -22.14 12.64 -17.95
N LEU A 49 -22.63 12.38 -16.73
CA LEU A 49 -24.05 12.09 -16.46
C LEU A 49 -24.65 13.07 -15.43
N SER A 50 -25.93 13.41 -15.60
CA SER A 50 -26.67 14.16 -14.58
C SER A 50 -27.08 13.26 -13.41
N LEU A 51 -27.39 13.86 -12.26
CA LEU A 51 -27.92 13.16 -11.07
C LEU A 51 -29.09 12.24 -11.44
N THR A 52 -30.07 12.74 -12.20
CA THR A 52 -31.25 11.97 -12.63
C THR A 52 -30.88 10.75 -13.47
N ALA A 53 -29.89 10.89 -14.37
CA ALA A 53 -29.44 9.78 -15.20
C ALA A 53 -28.73 8.70 -14.37
N ILE A 54 -27.91 9.11 -13.39
CA ILE A 54 -27.23 8.20 -12.46
C ILE A 54 -28.25 7.46 -11.60
N CYS A 55 -29.23 8.19 -11.03
CA CYS A 55 -30.33 7.60 -10.26
C CYS A 55 -31.08 6.53 -11.06
N GLY A 56 -31.42 6.82 -12.32
CA GLY A 56 -32.13 5.90 -13.20
C GLY A 56 -31.31 4.65 -13.56
N LYS A 57 -30.00 4.79 -13.76
CA LYS A 57 -29.12 3.66 -14.10
C LYS A 57 -28.81 2.75 -12.91
N LEU A 58 -28.65 3.31 -11.72
CA LEU A 58 -28.32 2.56 -10.51
C LEU A 58 -29.55 2.13 -9.69
N ASN A 59 -30.75 2.61 -10.05
CA ASN A 59 -31.98 2.43 -9.28
C ASN A 59 -31.85 2.95 -7.82
N ILE A 60 -31.21 4.10 -7.64
CA ILE A 60 -31.01 4.75 -6.34
C ILE A 60 -31.80 6.07 -6.33
N LYS A 61 -32.38 6.43 -5.19
CA LYS A 61 -33.13 7.69 -5.04
C LYS A 61 -32.18 8.90 -5.09
N ALA A 62 -32.73 10.07 -5.43
CA ALA A 62 -31.95 11.31 -5.61
C ALA A 62 -31.10 11.67 -4.39
N ARG A 63 -31.70 11.76 -3.20
CA ARG A 63 -31.00 12.16 -1.96
C ARG A 63 -29.73 11.31 -1.66
N PRO A 64 -29.78 9.97 -1.59
CA PRO A 64 -28.57 9.18 -1.34
C PRO A 64 -27.57 9.23 -2.50
N THR A 65 -28.04 9.30 -3.75
CA THR A 65 -27.14 9.44 -4.92
C THR A 65 -26.37 10.76 -4.86
N GLU A 66 -27.06 11.86 -4.57
CA GLU A 66 -26.48 13.19 -4.42
C GLU A 66 -25.45 13.23 -3.29
N ALA A 67 -25.73 12.60 -2.13
CA ALA A 67 -24.79 12.53 -1.02
C ALA A 67 -23.48 11.82 -1.42
N ILE A 68 -23.56 10.65 -2.06
CA ILE A 68 -22.37 9.90 -2.49
C ILE A 68 -21.59 10.67 -3.56
N LEU A 69 -22.28 11.24 -4.56
CA LEU A 69 -21.63 12.00 -5.62
C LEU A 69 -20.97 13.28 -5.08
N THR A 70 -21.61 13.96 -4.13
CA THR A 70 -21.05 15.15 -3.48
C THR A 70 -19.79 14.79 -2.70
N THR A 71 -19.81 13.70 -1.93
CA THR A 71 -18.61 13.23 -1.21
C THR A 71 -17.48 12.85 -2.17
N ALA A 72 -17.77 12.10 -3.24
CA ALA A 72 -16.76 11.72 -4.22
C ALA A 72 -16.21 12.93 -5.01
N THR A 73 -17.04 13.94 -5.26
CA THR A 73 -16.61 15.21 -5.88
C THR A 73 -15.73 16.01 -4.92
N ALA A 74 -16.12 16.15 -3.65
CA ALA A 74 -15.35 16.86 -2.63
C ALA A 74 -14.01 16.19 -2.33
N ALA A 75 -13.94 14.85 -2.43
CA ALA A 75 -12.71 14.08 -2.33
C ALA A 75 -11.84 14.12 -3.61
N GLY A 76 -12.30 14.79 -4.69
CA GLY A 76 -11.54 14.99 -5.92
C GLY A 76 -11.58 13.84 -6.92
N PHE A 77 -12.43 12.83 -6.72
CA PHE A 77 -12.58 11.71 -7.67
C PHE A 77 -13.57 12.02 -8.79
N LEU A 78 -14.52 12.93 -8.54
CA LEU A 78 -15.46 13.41 -9.55
C LEU A 78 -15.32 14.91 -9.75
N SER A 79 -15.67 15.38 -10.94
CA SER A 79 -15.88 16.79 -11.25
C SER A 79 -17.35 17.04 -11.55
N PHE A 80 -17.84 18.24 -11.25
CA PHE A 80 -19.21 18.65 -11.55
C PHE A 80 -19.21 19.93 -12.39
N GLN A 81 -19.68 19.83 -13.62
CA GLN A 81 -19.75 20.93 -14.59
C GLN A 81 -21.04 20.82 -15.40
N ASP A 82 -21.69 21.96 -15.67
CA ASP A 82 -22.93 22.04 -16.48
C ASP A 82 -24.03 21.04 -16.07
N GLY A 83 -24.21 20.85 -14.76
CA GLY A 83 -25.23 19.94 -14.21
C GLY A 83 -24.90 18.46 -14.35
N ARG A 84 -23.64 18.11 -14.64
CA ARG A 84 -23.19 16.73 -14.91
C ARG A 84 -21.94 16.39 -14.10
N TYR A 85 -21.85 15.13 -13.70
CA TYR A 85 -20.69 14.54 -13.07
C TYR A 85 -19.83 13.82 -14.10
N SER A 86 -18.51 13.93 -13.97
CA SER A 86 -17.51 13.17 -14.74
C SER A 86 -16.39 12.70 -13.83
N LEU A 87 -15.63 11.70 -14.27
CA LEU A 87 -14.42 11.30 -13.58
C LEU A 87 -13.37 12.41 -13.65
N THR A 88 -12.55 12.53 -12.61
CA THR A 88 -11.29 13.28 -12.68
C THR A 88 -10.18 12.35 -13.20
N PRO A 89 -9.02 12.89 -13.62
CA PRO A 89 -7.90 12.06 -14.09
C PRO A 89 -7.44 11.01 -13.06
N ILE A 90 -7.52 11.31 -11.75
CA ILE A 90 -7.19 10.33 -10.71
C ILE A 90 -8.20 9.18 -10.68
N ALA A 91 -9.50 9.45 -10.84
CA ALA A 91 -10.50 8.38 -10.87
C ALA A 91 -10.43 7.56 -12.16
N GLU A 92 -10.18 8.17 -13.31
CA GLU A 92 -9.96 7.44 -14.58
C GLU A 92 -8.74 6.51 -14.47
N HIS A 93 -7.66 7.01 -13.88
CA HIS A 93 -6.40 6.29 -13.82
C HIS A 93 -6.39 5.18 -12.76
N TYR A 94 -7.14 5.31 -11.66
CA TYR A 94 -7.07 4.35 -10.55
C TYR A 94 -8.38 3.60 -10.27
N LEU A 95 -9.54 4.08 -10.71
CA LEU A 95 -10.85 3.51 -10.31
C LEU A 95 -11.62 2.83 -11.45
N LEU A 96 -10.97 2.64 -12.61
CA LEU A 96 -11.51 1.86 -13.72
C LEU A 96 -10.79 0.51 -13.84
N GLU A 97 -11.56 -0.58 -13.93
CA GLU A 97 -11.04 -1.96 -14.01
C GLU A 97 -10.12 -2.20 -15.22
N THR A 98 -10.27 -1.39 -16.26
CA THR A 98 -9.43 -1.43 -17.47
C THR A 98 -8.05 -0.78 -17.27
N SER A 99 -7.84 -0.04 -16.18
CA SER A 99 -6.57 0.60 -15.90
C SER A 99 -5.50 -0.41 -15.45
N PRO A 100 -4.25 -0.34 -15.95
CA PRO A 100 -3.16 -1.14 -15.43
C PRO A 100 -2.84 -0.83 -13.95
N ASN A 101 -3.22 0.36 -13.48
CA ASN A 101 -3.04 0.84 -12.10
C ASN A 101 -4.32 0.78 -11.27
N TYR A 102 -5.25 -0.10 -11.63
CA TYR A 102 -6.53 -0.22 -10.92
C TYR A 102 -6.34 -0.46 -9.42
N PHE A 103 -6.87 0.45 -8.62
CA PHE A 103 -6.79 0.49 -7.17
C PHE A 103 -7.98 -0.19 -6.48
N GLY A 104 -9.00 -0.56 -7.26
CA GLY A 104 -10.25 -1.09 -6.72
C GLY A 104 -10.11 -2.43 -6.00
N TYR A 105 -9.09 -3.26 -6.29
CA TYR A 105 -8.91 -4.51 -5.53
C TYR A 105 -8.55 -4.23 -4.06
N LEU A 106 -7.81 -3.15 -3.78
CA LEU A 106 -7.54 -2.77 -2.39
C LEU A 106 -8.83 -2.31 -1.70
N TRP A 107 -9.68 -1.55 -2.39
CA TRP A 107 -10.97 -1.12 -1.84
C TRP A 107 -11.93 -2.29 -1.63
N ASP A 108 -11.94 -3.28 -2.52
CA ASP A 108 -12.68 -4.53 -2.32
C ASP A 108 -12.19 -5.28 -1.07
N LEU A 109 -10.88 -5.38 -0.87
CA LEU A 109 -10.29 -5.99 0.32
C LEU A 109 -10.70 -5.23 1.60
N MET A 110 -10.66 -3.90 1.58
CA MET A 110 -11.07 -3.08 2.73
C MET A 110 -12.57 -3.20 3.06
N ILE A 111 -13.42 -3.47 2.06
CA ILE A 111 -14.85 -3.73 2.26
C ILE A 111 -15.05 -5.12 2.86
N ASP A 112 -14.36 -6.13 2.33
CA ASP A 112 -14.49 -7.52 2.77
C ASP A 112 -13.92 -7.72 4.19
N ASP A 113 -12.88 -6.97 4.57
CA ASP A 113 -12.17 -7.06 5.86
C ASP A 113 -12.52 -5.90 6.82
N ASP A 114 -13.71 -5.32 6.73
CA ASP A 114 -14.11 -4.14 7.52
C ASP A 114 -13.96 -4.34 9.05
N GLN A 115 -14.21 -5.56 9.53
CA GLN A 115 -14.10 -5.93 10.95
C GLN A 115 -12.69 -5.78 11.48
N VAL A 116 -11.69 -6.04 10.64
CA VAL A 116 -10.28 -5.97 11.00
C VAL A 116 -9.88 -4.56 11.37
N HIS A 117 -10.40 -3.58 10.65
CA HIS A 117 -10.11 -2.15 10.82
C HIS A 117 -11.09 -1.46 11.76
N SER A 118 -11.99 -2.21 12.39
CA SER A 118 -12.95 -1.66 13.32
C SER A 118 -12.24 -1.05 14.55
N PHE A 119 -12.86 -0.02 15.13
CA PHE A 119 -12.36 0.59 16.37
C PHE A 119 -12.16 -0.44 17.49
N ALA A 120 -13.05 -1.43 17.59
CA ALA A 120 -12.96 -2.50 18.58
C ALA A 120 -11.73 -3.41 18.34
N SER A 121 -11.49 -3.81 17.10
CA SER A 121 -10.33 -4.61 16.70
C SER A 121 -9.03 -3.87 16.96
N LEU A 122 -8.89 -2.62 16.49
CA LEU A 122 -7.69 -1.80 16.70
C LEU A 122 -7.45 -1.53 18.19
N LYS A 123 -8.49 -1.22 18.97
CA LYS A 123 -8.36 -1.05 20.43
C LYS A 123 -7.80 -2.32 21.08
N LYS A 124 -8.29 -3.50 20.67
CA LYS A 124 -7.79 -4.77 21.19
C LYS A 124 -6.34 -5.02 20.79
N ALA A 125 -5.97 -4.74 19.53
CA ALA A 125 -4.61 -4.85 19.05
C ALA A 125 -3.64 -4.01 19.89
N ILE A 126 -3.97 -2.73 20.09
CA ILE A 126 -3.17 -1.78 20.90
C ILE A 126 -2.99 -2.27 22.34
N LEU A 127 -4.07 -2.74 22.98
CA LEU A 127 -4.02 -3.15 24.38
C LEU A 127 -3.31 -4.49 24.61
N SER A 128 -3.24 -5.33 23.58
CA SER A 128 -2.65 -6.67 23.66
C SER A 128 -1.28 -6.78 22.98
N ASP A 129 -0.85 -5.75 22.25
CA ASP A 129 0.35 -5.75 21.40
C ASP A 129 0.38 -6.97 20.46
N SER A 130 -0.76 -7.28 19.83
CA SER A 130 -0.90 -8.44 18.96
C SER A 130 -1.85 -8.19 17.77
N PRO A 131 -1.56 -8.73 16.58
CA PRO A 131 -2.43 -8.60 15.42
C PRO A 131 -3.76 -9.33 15.61
N GLN A 132 -4.78 -8.89 14.89
CA GLN A 132 -6.13 -9.45 14.97
C GLN A 132 -6.51 -10.33 13.78
N VAL A 133 -5.72 -10.31 12.70
CA VAL A 133 -5.97 -11.09 11.47
C VAL A 133 -5.17 -12.39 11.43
N TYR A 134 -3.95 -12.38 11.97
CA TYR A 134 -3.07 -13.54 12.00
C TYR A 134 -3.10 -14.21 13.36
N GLY A 135 -4.16 -14.99 13.57
CA GLY A 135 -4.42 -15.76 14.79
C GLY A 135 -4.68 -17.24 14.51
N GLY A 136 -3.69 -17.95 13.95
CA GLY A 136 -3.59 -19.41 14.05
C GLY A 136 -4.14 -20.24 12.88
N ALA A 137 -3.50 -21.39 12.66
CA ALA A 137 -4.01 -22.48 11.84
C ALA A 137 -5.35 -22.98 12.44
N GLY A 138 -6.47 -22.48 11.91
CA GLY A 138 -7.80 -22.80 12.45
C GLY A 138 -8.92 -21.84 12.04
N ILE A 139 -8.60 -20.75 11.33
CA ILE A 139 -9.60 -19.77 10.87
C ILE A 139 -10.31 -20.24 9.58
N TYR A 140 -9.60 -20.97 8.70
CA TYR A 140 -10.14 -21.43 7.43
C TYR A 140 -10.82 -22.79 7.57
N GLN A 141 -12.03 -22.93 7.03
CA GLN A 141 -12.80 -24.16 7.06
C GLN A 141 -12.36 -25.15 5.97
N SER A 142 -11.63 -24.67 4.95
CA SER A 142 -11.12 -25.50 3.84
C SER A 142 -9.86 -24.90 3.18
N PRO A 143 -9.05 -25.73 2.48
CA PRO A 143 -7.95 -25.25 1.64
C PRO A 143 -8.40 -24.29 0.52
N GLU A 144 -9.60 -24.49 -0.03
CA GLU A 144 -10.17 -23.63 -1.06
C GLU A 144 -10.48 -22.22 -0.51
N GLU A 145 -11.01 -22.14 0.70
CA GLU A 145 -11.26 -20.87 1.38
C GLU A 145 -9.95 -20.13 1.68
N GLN A 146 -8.93 -20.86 2.17
CA GLN A 146 -7.60 -20.29 2.35
C GLN A 146 -7.03 -19.76 1.02
N ALA A 147 -7.23 -20.51 -0.07
CA ALA A 147 -6.70 -20.12 -1.37
C ALA A 147 -7.37 -18.87 -1.93
N GLU A 148 -8.69 -18.75 -1.78
CA GLU A 148 -9.43 -17.56 -2.17
C GLU A 148 -9.01 -16.33 -1.35
N GLN A 149 -8.77 -16.50 -0.05
CA GLN A 149 -8.34 -15.38 0.81
C GLN A 149 -6.93 -14.89 0.46
N VAL A 150 -5.99 -15.80 0.22
CA VAL A 150 -4.66 -15.44 -0.30
C VAL A 150 -4.79 -14.71 -1.64
N ARG A 151 -5.66 -15.20 -2.54
CA ARG A 151 -5.91 -14.56 -3.84
C ARG A 151 -6.47 -13.14 -3.71
N LYS A 152 -7.45 -12.93 -2.84
CA LYS A 152 -8.02 -11.60 -2.56
C LYS A 152 -6.96 -10.66 -1.99
N PHE A 153 -6.23 -11.11 -0.98
CA PHE A 153 -5.16 -10.34 -0.35
C PHE A 153 -4.07 -9.96 -1.37
N THR A 154 -3.53 -10.91 -2.14
CA THR A 154 -2.51 -10.64 -3.16
C THR A 154 -3.01 -9.68 -4.24
N ARG A 155 -4.28 -9.74 -4.65
CA ARG A 155 -4.88 -8.77 -5.58
C ARG A 155 -4.98 -7.38 -4.95
N GLY A 156 -5.39 -7.26 -3.70
CA GLY A 156 -5.39 -6.00 -2.97
C GLY A 156 -3.98 -5.40 -2.89
N MET A 157 -2.98 -6.24 -2.63
CA MET A 157 -1.57 -5.81 -2.61
C MET A 157 -1.05 -5.42 -4.00
N TYR A 158 -1.53 -6.02 -5.09
CA TYR A 158 -1.25 -5.54 -6.44
C TYR A 158 -1.69 -4.08 -6.62
N SER A 159 -2.94 -3.74 -6.25
CA SER A 159 -3.45 -2.37 -6.30
C SER A 159 -2.62 -1.41 -5.44
N PHE A 160 -2.18 -1.86 -4.28
CA PHE A 160 -1.34 -1.09 -3.36
C PHE A 160 0.05 -0.77 -3.93
N SER A 161 0.64 -1.71 -4.68
CA SER A 161 2.02 -1.65 -5.14
C SER A 161 2.22 -1.11 -6.57
N ILE A 162 1.31 -1.38 -7.50
CA ILE A 162 1.58 -1.26 -8.94
C ILE A 162 1.99 0.15 -9.39
N THR A 163 1.38 1.19 -8.83
CA THR A 163 1.72 2.58 -9.18
C THR A 163 3.14 2.93 -8.75
N SER A 164 3.51 2.59 -7.50
CA SER A 164 4.87 2.83 -7.00
C SER A 164 5.89 1.99 -7.77
N ALA A 165 5.51 0.76 -8.16
CA ALA A 165 6.34 -0.16 -8.91
C ALA A 165 6.88 0.42 -10.24
N PHE A 166 6.09 1.23 -10.95
CA PHE A 166 6.54 1.88 -12.18
C PHE A 166 7.34 3.18 -11.95
N TYR A 167 7.38 3.69 -10.73
CA TYR A 167 8.04 4.96 -10.41
C TYR A 167 9.45 4.76 -9.83
N TRP A 168 9.58 3.91 -8.80
CA TRP A 168 10.84 3.73 -8.08
C TRP A 168 12.03 3.29 -8.96
N PRO A 169 11.86 2.48 -10.03
CA PRO A 169 12.99 2.06 -10.86
C PRO A 169 13.64 3.23 -11.63
N GLY A 170 12.97 4.38 -11.73
CA GLY A 170 13.52 5.61 -12.31
C GLY A 170 14.36 6.46 -11.36
N ILE A 171 14.39 6.11 -10.07
CA ILE A 171 15.12 6.86 -9.03
C ILE A 171 16.57 6.37 -8.91
N LEU A 172 16.77 5.08 -9.12
CA LEU A 172 18.07 4.42 -9.02
C LEU A 172 18.57 4.02 -10.41
N ASP A 173 19.87 4.16 -10.65
CA ASP A 173 20.51 3.57 -11.83
C ASP A 173 20.72 2.08 -11.61
N LEU A 174 19.94 1.25 -12.32
CA LEU A 174 20.03 -0.20 -12.22
C LEU A 174 20.76 -0.84 -13.41
N SER A 175 21.42 -0.05 -14.26
CA SER A 175 22.07 -0.52 -15.50
C SER A 175 23.14 -1.60 -15.29
N ASN A 176 23.75 -1.65 -14.10
CA ASN A 176 24.80 -2.61 -13.75
C ASN A 176 24.27 -3.91 -13.12
N TYR A 177 22.96 -4.02 -12.86
CA TYR A 177 22.34 -5.22 -12.29
C TYR A 177 21.69 -6.06 -13.39
N ARG A 178 21.63 -7.38 -13.19
CA ARG A 178 21.08 -8.34 -14.16
C ARG A 178 19.94 -9.16 -13.59
N THR A 179 19.91 -9.42 -12.29
CA THR A 179 18.88 -10.25 -11.67
C THR A 179 18.42 -9.63 -10.36
N MET A 180 17.18 -9.17 -10.36
CA MET A 180 16.48 -8.76 -9.15
C MET A 180 15.80 -9.96 -8.47
N LEU A 181 16.02 -10.15 -7.18
CA LEU A 181 15.23 -11.02 -6.33
C LEU A 181 14.25 -10.17 -5.52
N ASP A 182 12.97 -10.33 -5.83
CA ASP A 182 11.84 -9.66 -5.17
C ASP A 182 11.34 -10.58 -4.04
N ILE A 183 11.82 -10.34 -2.83
CA ILE A 183 11.66 -11.22 -1.66
C ILE A 183 10.37 -10.85 -0.94
N GLY A 184 9.43 -11.80 -0.84
CA GLY A 184 8.04 -11.47 -0.47
C GLY A 184 7.36 -10.65 -1.57
N GLY A 185 7.68 -10.95 -2.84
CA GLY A 185 7.29 -10.13 -3.98
C GLY A 185 5.79 -10.13 -4.30
N SER A 186 4.99 -10.94 -3.60
CA SER A 186 3.54 -10.97 -3.71
C SER A 186 3.08 -11.12 -5.17
N SER A 187 2.23 -10.23 -5.67
CA SER A 187 1.76 -10.19 -7.06
C SER A 187 2.86 -9.98 -8.12
N GLY A 188 4.10 -9.68 -7.73
CA GLY A 188 5.20 -9.36 -8.63
C GLY A 188 5.13 -7.95 -9.23
N ALA A 189 4.28 -7.06 -8.70
CA ALA A 189 4.10 -5.71 -9.21
C ALA A 189 5.43 -4.93 -9.34
N HIS A 190 6.27 -4.98 -8.31
CA HIS A 190 7.58 -4.29 -8.31
C HIS A 190 8.55 -4.91 -9.32
N SER A 191 8.56 -6.23 -9.46
CA SER A 191 9.27 -6.93 -10.55
C SER A 191 8.82 -6.47 -11.94
N ILE A 192 7.50 -6.38 -12.18
CA ILE A 192 6.93 -5.88 -13.45
C ILE A 192 7.43 -4.47 -13.76
N GLY A 193 7.34 -3.55 -12.80
CA GLY A 193 7.80 -2.18 -12.97
C GLY A 193 9.31 -2.06 -13.23
N ALA A 194 10.12 -2.82 -12.48
CA ALA A 194 11.57 -2.79 -12.60
C ALA A 194 12.07 -3.27 -13.98
N VAL A 195 11.61 -4.45 -14.43
CA VAL A 195 12.04 -5.00 -15.73
C VAL A 195 11.48 -4.21 -16.91
N SER A 196 10.32 -3.56 -16.74
CA SER A 196 9.75 -2.67 -17.76
C SER A 196 10.62 -1.43 -17.97
N LYS A 197 11.26 -0.92 -16.92
CA LYS A 197 12.16 0.24 -16.98
C LYS A 197 13.56 -0.13 -17.50
N TRP A 198 14.09 -1.27 -17.09
CA TRP A 198 15.46 -1.68 -17.35
C TRP A 198 15.50 -2.95 -18.20
N SER A 199 15.77 -2.84 -19.50
CA SER A 199 15.64 -3.95 -20.48
C SER A 199 16.57 -5.14 -20.23
N GLU A 200 17.72 -4.91 -19.60
CA GLU A 200 18.70 -5.95 -19.27
C GLU A 200 18.44 -6.64 -17.92
N LEU A 201 17.49 -6.13 -17.13
CA LEU A 201 17.17 -6.66 -15.80
C LEU A 201 16.18 -7.83 -15.91
N GLN A 202 16.48 -8.96 -15.32
CA GLN A 202 15.52 -10.03 -15.07
C GLN A 202 15.07 -9.99 -13.62
N ALA A 203 13.93 -10.61 -13.31
CA ALA A 203 13.43 -10.67 -11.95
C ALA A 203 12.99 -12.09 -11.54
N ILE A 204 13.15 -12.38 -10.25
CA ILE A 204 12.68 -13.57 -9.57
C ILE A 204 11.75 -13.11 -8.46
N VAL A 205 10.46 -13.42 -8.58
CA VAL A 205 9.50 -13.23 -7.49
C VAL A 205 9.62 -14.42 -6.55
N PHE A 206 10.04 -14.19 -5.32
CA PHE A 206 10.25 -15.24 -4.32
C PHE A 206 9.22 -15.14 -3.19
N ASP A 207 8.30 -16.11 -3.17
CA ASP A 207 7.15 -16.10 -2.26
C ASP A 207 6.61 -17.54 -2.04
N PHE A 208 5.54 -17.68 -1.26
CA PHE A 208 4.89 -18.97 -1.05
C PHE A 208 4.25 -19.54 -2.34
N PRO A 209 4.05 -20.87 -2.44
CA PRO A 209 3.57 -21.52 -3.66
C PRO A 209 2.33 -20.88 -4.28
N LEU A 210 1.26 -20.72 -3.49
CA LEU A 210 0.02 -20.14 -3.98
C LEU A 210 0.17 -18.67 -4.40
N VAL A 211 1.04 -17.90 -3.72
CA VAL A 211 1.31 -16.51 -4.07
C VAL A 211 2.06 -16.43 -5.40
N CYS A 212 3.01 -17.34 -5.63
CA CYS A 212 3.71 -17.48 -6.91
C CYS A 212 2.73 -17.78 -8.07
N GLU A 213 1.76 -18.68 -7.87
CA GLU A 213 0.72 -18.95 -8.89
C GLU A 213 -0.04 -17.67 -9.28
N ILE A 214 -0.45 -16.87 -8.29
CA ILE A 214 -1.16 -15.61 -8.53
C ILE A 214 -0.23 -14.57 -9.20
N ALA A 215 1.04 -14.50 -8.80
CA ALA A 215 2.02 -13.62 -9.42
C ALA A 215 2.21 -13.91 -10.91
N GLN A 216 2.23 -15.20 -11.29
CA GLN A 216 2.31 -15.61 -12.70
C GLN A 216 1.14 -15.05 -13.53
N GLU A 217 -0.08 -14.99 -12.98
CA GLU A 217 -1.22 -14.39 -13.67
C GLU A 217 -0.98 -12.90 -13.98
N PHE A 218 -0.43 -12.14 -13.04
CA PHE A 218 -0.13 -10.72 -13.25
C PHE A 218 1.05 -10.53 -14.21
N ILE A 219 2.12 -11.31 -14.06
CA ILE A 219 3.27 -11.30 -14.98
C ILE A 219 2.80 -11.57 -16.42
N ALA A 220 1.92 -12.56 -16.61
CA ALA A 220 1.38 -12.90 -17.92
C ALA A 220 0.50 -11.80 -18.52
N ARG A 221 -0.28 -11.06 -17.71
CA ARG A 221 -1.06 -9.91 -18.19
C ARG A 221 -0.19 -8.80 -18.77
N HIS A 222 1.06 -8.67 -18.31
CA HIS A 222 2.03 -7.71 -18.83
C HIS A 222 2.95 -8.30 -19.93
N GLY A 223 2.82 -9.59 -20.26
CA GLY A 223 3.64 -10.23 -21.30
C GLY A 223 5.11 -10.37 -20.93
N LEU A 224 5.43 -10.50 -19.63
CA LEU A 224 6.81 -10.48 -19.11
C LEU A 224 7.33 -11.85 -18.65
N GLN A 225 6.70 -12.94 -19.05
CA GLN A 225 7.06 -14.31 -18.61
C GLN A 225 8.51 -14.70 -18.96
N ASP A 226 9.06 -14.15 -20.04
CA ASP A 226 10.45 -14.43 -20.45
C ASP A 226 11.50 -13.70 -19.59
N ARG A 227 11.07 -12.72 -18.79
CA ARG A 227 11.96 -11.84 -18.00
C ARG A 227 11.69 -11.89 -16.50
N ILE A 228 10.52 -12.39 -16.10
CA ILE A 228 10.14 -12.56 -14.71
C ILE A 228 9.72 -14.00 -14.51
N ARG A 229 10.43 -14.70 -13.61
CA ARG A 229 10.04 -16.02 -13.13
C ARG A 229 9.62 -15.95 -11.67
N THR A 230 8.82 -16.91 -11.24
CA THR A 230 8.51 -17.11 -9.83
C THR A 230 9.36 -18.24 -9.27
N GLN A 231 9.70 -18.14 -7.99
CA GLN A 231 10.41 -19.19 -7.25
C GLN A 231 9.71 -19.35 -5.91
N GLU A 232 9.21 -20.55 -5.67
CA GLU A 232 8.59 -20.87 -4.38
C GLU A 232 9.67 -20.99 -3.30
N GLY A 233 9.37 -20.46 -2.12
CA GLY A 233 10.16 -20.72 -0.93
C GLY A 233 9.81 -19.84 0.25
N ASN A 234 10.52 -20.08 1.35
CA ASN A 234 10.34 -19.39 2.61
C ASN A 234 11.57 -18.53 2.92
N MET A 235 11.37 -17.20 2.97
CA MET A 235 12.45 -16.23 3.24
C MET A 235 13.14 -16.41 4.59
N TRP A 236 12.55 -17.15 5.53
CA TRP A 236 13.14 -17.45 6.83
C TRP A 236 14.09 -18.65 6.76
N SER A 237 13.63 -19.79 6.24
CA SER A 237 14.38 -21.05 6.28
C SER A 237 15.23 -21.32 5.06
N ASP A 238 14.80 -20.88 3.87
CA ASP A 238 15.34 -21.40 2.63
C ASP A 238 16.50 -20.54 2.12
N THR A 239 17.37 -21.12 1.29
CA THR A 239 18.42 -20.34 0.62
C THR A 239 17.79 -19.39 -0.40
N LEU A 240 18.20 -18.11 -0.38
CA LEU A 240 17.74 -17.13 -1.35
C LEU A 240 18.30 -17.47 -2.74
N PRO A 241 17.50 -17.39 -3.82
CA PRO A 241 17.99 -17.54 -5.17
C PRO A 241 19.11 -16.54 -5.49
N ALA A 242 20.08 -16.94 -6.32
CA ALA A 242 21.17 -16.06 -6.70
C ALA A 242 20.67 -14.84 -7.50
N ALA A 243 21.06 -13.65 -7.05
CA ALA A 243 20.70 -12.36 -7.62
C ALA A 243 21.76 -11.31 -7.25
N ASP A 244 21.84 -10.23 -8.01
CA ASP A 244 22.71 -9.08 -7.73
C ASP A 244 21.95 -7.87 -7.18
N LEU A 245 20.61 -7.91 -7.20
CA LEU A 245 19.74 -6.91 -6.59
C LEU A 245 18.68 -7.60 -5.73
N HIS A 246 18.64 -7.31 -4.44
CA HIS A 246 17.57 -7.77 -3.54
C HIS A 246 16.59 -6.64 -3.30
N PHE A 247 15.30 -6.93 -3.41
CA PHE A 247 14.24 -5.96 -3.23
C PHE A 247 13.22 -6.48 -2.21
N TYR A 248 12.86 -5.62 -1.26
CA TYR A 248 11.82 -5.86 -0.26
C TYR A 248 10.81 -4.72 -0.32
N SER A 249 9.57 -4.97 -0.75
CA SER A 249 8.49 -4.00 -0.62
C SER A 249 7.61 -4.33 0.57
N THR A 250 7.53 -3.39 1.52
CA THR A 250 6.70 -3.43 2.73
C THR A 250 6.88 -4.66 3.63
N VAL A 251 7.74 -5.61 3.27
CA VAL A 251 8.09 -6.78 4.10
C VAL A 251 8.62 -6.34 5.45
N TYR A 252 9.47 -5.32 5.53
CA TYR A 252 10.03 -4.87 6.81
C TYR A 252 8.92 -4.35 7.74
N ASN A 253 7.84 -3.79 7.20
CA ASN A 253 6.71 -3.31 8.01
C ASN A 253 5.93 -4.46 8.69
N ASP A 254 6.07 -5.69 8.21
CA ASP A 254 5.35 -6.87 8.73
C ASP A 254 6.02 -7.46 9.98
N TRP A 255 7.28 -7.09 10.26
CA TRP A 255 8.12 -7.80 11.21
C TRP A 255 8.77 -6.88 12.25
N PRO A 256 9.10 -7.41 13.45
CA PRO A 256 9.85 -6.68 14.45
C PRO A 256 11.34 -6.52 14.05
N PRO A 257 12.10 -5.63 14.72
CA PRO A 257 13.48 -5.31 14.36
C PRO A 257 14.42 -6.52 14.27
N GLU A 258 14.25 -7.51 15.14
CA GLU A 258 15.09 -8.71 15.19
C GLU A 258 14.96 -9.54 13.91
N LYS A 259 13.72 -9.64 13.41
CA LYS A 259 13.37 -10.33 12.15
C LYS A 259 13.85 -9.54 10.94
N CYS A 260 13.71 -8.21 10.96
CA CYS A 260 14.27 -7.34 9.93
C CYS A 260 15.80 -7.49 9.84
N ASN A 261 16.51 -7.43 10.97
CA ASN A 261 17.96 -7.62 11.05
C ASN A 261 18.40 -8.99 10.50
N PHE A 262 17.64 -10.05 10.80
CA PHE A 262 17.87 -11.36 10.21
C PHE A 262 17.78 -11.34 8.69
N LEU A 263 16.73 -10.74 8.11
CA LEU A 263 16.56 -10.63 6.66
C LEU A 263 17.67 -9.76 6.02
N THR A 264 18.06 -8.67 6.67
CA THR A 264 19.17 -7.82 6.23
C THR A 264 20.48 -8.61 6.16
N ALA A 265 20.83 -9.33 7.22
CA ALA A 265 22.05 -10.15 7.27
C ALA A 265 22.00 -11.29 6.25
N LYS A 266 20.84 -11.92 6.07
CA LYS A 266 20.65 -12.98 5.06
C LYS A 266 20.87 -12.45 3.64
N SER A 267 20.33 -11.26 3.33
CA SER A 267 20.59 -10.58 2.06
C SER A 267 22.05 -10.23 1.87
N PHE A 268 22.70 -9.64 2.89
CA PHE A 268 24.12 -9.34 2.84
C PHE A 268 24.97 -10.58 2.55
N ASN A 269 24.70 -11.70 3.21
CA ASN A 269 25.44 -12.94 3.00
C ASN A 269 25.23 -13.55 1.62
N SER A 270 24.04 -13.39 1.04
CA SER A 270 23.66 -13.97 -0.26
C SER A 270 24.11 -13.14 -1.46
N LEU A 271 24.14 -11.81 -1.34
CA LEU A 271 24.51 -10.92 -2.44
C LEU A 271 26.00 -11.08 -2.82
N PRO A 272 26.37 -10.95 -4.11
CA PRO A 272 27.77 -10.82 -4.51
C PRO A 272 28.34 -9.45 -4.09
N SER A 273 29.67 -9.30 -4.15
CA SER A 273 30.30 -7.96 -4.07
C SER A 273 29.77 -7.07 -5.21
N GLY A 274 29.45 -5.82 -4.90
CA GLY A 274 28.72 -4.88 -5.77
C GLY A 274 27.19 -5.06 -5.76
N GLY A 275 26.68 -6.13 -5.14
CA GLY A 275 25.25 -6.38 -5.04
C GLY A 275 24.53 -5.36 -4.16
N ARG A 276 23.25 -5.09 -4.43
CA ARG A 276 22.48 -4.05 -3.75
C ARG A 276 21.24 -4.61 -3.06
N ILE A 277 20.90 -4.06 -1.90
CA ILE A 277 19.60 -4.22 -1.26
C ILE A 277 18.78 -2.94 -1.39
N ILE A 278 17.49 -3.08 -1.67
CA ILE A 278 16.52 -1.99 -1.68
C ILE A 278 15.34 -2.38 -0.78
N ILE A 279 15.05 -1.53 0.20
CA ILE A 279 13.89 -1.63 1.07
C ILE A 279 12.91 -0.51 0.69
N HIS A 280 11.75 -0.87 0.16
CA HIS A 280 10.66 0.01 -0.21
C HIS A 280 9.56 -0.03 0.85
N GLY A 281 9.09 1.12 1.31
CA GLY A 281 7.99 1.18 2.28
C GLY A 281 7.52 2.59 2.62
N MET A 282 6.41 2.70 3.35
CA MET A 282 5.97 3.97 3.93
C MET A 282 6.76 4.20 5.22
N LEU A 283 7.58 5.26 5.23
CA LEU A 283 8.47 5.54 6.34
C LEU A 283 8.01 6.73 7.18
N TYR A 284 8.28 6.64 8.47
CA TYR A 284 8.26 7.81 9.34
C TYR A 284 9.34 8.81 8.94
N ASN A 285 9.14 10.07 9.31
CA ASN A 285 10.27 10.95 9.61
C ASN A 285 11.05 10.39 10.81
N ASP A 286 12.31 10.79 10.93
CA ASP A 286 13.20 10.23 11.97
C ASP A 286 12.71 10.53 13.39
N GLU A 287 11.98 11.63 13.58
CA GLU A 287 11.38 12.02 14.85
C GLU A 287 10.10 11.24 15.19
N LYS A 288 9.57 10.44 14.26
CA LYS A 288 8.30 9.69 14.38
C LYS A 288 7.09 10.57 14.71
N THR A 289 7.06 11.78 14.14
CA THR A 289 5.97 12.76 14.28
C THR A 289 5.14 12.91 13.01
N GLY A 290 5.48 12.18 11.93
CA GLY A 290 4.70 12.17 10.71
C GLY A 290 5.47 11.57 9.53
N PRO A 291 4.95 11.71 8.29
CA PRO A 291 3.66 12.32 7.95
C PRO A 291 2.47 11.52 8.52
N PHE A 292 1.31 12.15 8.68
CA PHE A 292 0.10 11.52 9.25
C PHE A 292 -0.26 10.21 8.54
N ALA A 293 -0.14 10.16 7.21
CA ALA A 293 -0.41 8.95 6.43
C ALA A 293 0.49 7.77 6.82
N ALA A 294 1.79 8.00 7.04
CA ALA A 294 2.72 6.94 7.49
C ALA A 294 2.41 6.49 8.93
N ALA A 295 2.01 7.41 9.81
CA ALA A 295 1.56 7.06 11.16
C ALA A 295 0.26 6.27 11.19
N ALA A 296 -0.73 6.66 10.38
CA ALA A 296 -1.98 5.92 10.20
C ALA A 296 -1.72 4.54 9.56
N PHE A 297 -0.78 4.44 8.62
CA PHE A 297 -0.35 3.16 8.07
C PHE A 297 0.24 2.24 9.16
N SER A 298 0.99 2.76 10.13
CA SER A 298 1.44 1.91 11.25
C SER A 298 0.30 1.38 12.12
N MET A 299 -0.80 2.13 12.26
CA MET A 299 -2.01 1.65 12.94
C MET A 299 -2.70 0.54 12.15
N LEU A 300 -2.70 0.66 10.81
CA LEU A 300 -3.16 -0.40 9.90
C LEU A 300 -2.33 -1.68 10.11
N MET A 301 -1.00 -1.55 10.09
CA MET A 301 -0.06 -2.67 10.27
C MET A 301 -0.23 -3.37 11.63
N MET A 302 -0.52 -2.63 12.70
CA MET A 302 -0.77 -3.21 14.03
C MET A 302 -2.00 -4.13 14.07
N GLY A 303 -3.02 -3.86 13.24
CA GLY A 303 -4.16 -4.76 13.11
C GLY A 303 -3.82 -6.05 12.37
N TRP A 304 -2.87 -6.00 11.44
CA TRP A 304 -2.58 -7.07 10.48
C TRP A 304 -1.37 -7.92 10.83
N THR A 305 -0.35 -7.35 11.47
CA THR A 305 0.98 -7.97 11.58
C THR A 305 1.56 -7.84 12.99
N GLU A 306 2.64 -8.58 13.26
CA GLU A 306 3.47 -8.40 14.45
C GLU A 306 4.53 -7.29 14.28
N GLY A 307 4.49 -6.59 13.15
CA GLY A 307 5.49 -5.62 12.76
C GLY A 307 5.21 -4.20 13.21
N ARG A 308 6.01 -3.28 12.66
CA ARG A 308 5.89 -1.85 12.90
C ARG A 308 6.37 -1.05 11.69
N SER A 309 5.99 0.23 11.62
CA SER A 309 6.61 1.13 10.66
C SER A 309 7.97 1.65 11.15
N TYR A 310 8.86 1.94 10.21
CA TYR A 310 10.25 2.33 10.47
C TYR A 310 10.55 3.71 9.89
N SER A 311 11.55 4.41 10.44
CA SER A 311 12.13 5.59 9.79
C SER A 311 13.27 5.20 8.84
N GLY A 312 13.64 6.14 7.96
CA GLY A 312 14.81 5.97 7.09
C GLY A 312 16.09 5.72 7.88
N ARG A 313 16.28 6.42 9.01
CA ARG A 313 17.43 6.21 9.89
C ARG A 313 17.47 4.83 10.52
N GLU A 314 16.33 4.31 10.99
CA GLU A 314 16.28 2.97 11.59
C GLU A 314 16.72 1.91 10.58
N LEU A 315 16.17 1.94 9.37
CA LEU A 315 16.54 0.99 8.31
C LEU A 315 18.00 1.18 7.87
N SER A 316 18.47 2.43 7.78
CA SER A 316 19.87 2.71 7.44
C SER A 316 20.84 2.14 8.47
N THR A 317 20.51 2.22 9.77
CA THR A 317 21.31 1.60 10.83
C THR A 317 21.35 0.08 10.67
N MET A 318 20.21 -0.57 10.40
CA MET A 318 20.16 -2.02 10.17
C MET A 318 21.05 -2.45 9.00
N LEU A 319 21.02 -1.68 7.89
CA LEU A 319 21.87 -1.94 6.72
C LEU A 319 23.36 -1.80 7.08
N ALA A 320 23.73 -0.74 7.80
CA ALA A 320 25.11 -0.48 8.21
C ALA A 320 25.65 -1.56 9.14
N GLU A 321 24.85 -2.00 10.13
CA GLU A 321 25.21 -3.05 11.07
C GLU A 321 25.43 -4.41 10.40
N ALA A 322 24.70 -4.69 9.30
CA ALA A 322 24.92 -5.89 8.48
C ALA A 322 26.15 -5.80 7.57
N GLY A 323 26.74 -4.61 7.40
CA GLY A 323 27.95 -4.37 6.60
C GLY A 323 27.70 -3.73 5.23
N PHE A 324 26.47 -3.33 4.90
CA PHE A 324 26.22 -2.57 3.67
C PHE A 324 26.87 -1.18 3.75
N GLN A 325 27.32 -0.69 2.61
CA GLN A 325 27.90 0.63 2.40
C GLN A 325 27.04 1.43 1.42
N ASP A 326 27.42 2.69 1.13
CA ASP A 326 26.70 3.58 0.21
C ASP A 326 25.19 3.63 0.50
N ILE A 327 24.86 3.84 1.78
CA ILE A 327 23.48 3.80 2.26
C ILE A 327 22.78 5.12 1.93
N GLU A 328 21.66 5.02 1.23
CA GLU A 328 20.89 6.19 0.79
C GLU A 328 19.41 6.02 1.13
N VAL A 329 18.75 7.14 1.45
CA VAL A 329 17.30 7.22 1.65
C VAL A 329 16.72 8.14 0.59
N HIS A 330 15.83 7.61 -0.24
CA HIS A 330 15.17 8.34 -1.33
C HIS A 330 13.68 8.44 -1.08
N ARG A 331 13.08 9.60 -1.37
CA ARG A 331 11.63 9.68 -1.53
C ARG A 331 11.25 9.00 -2.84
N ALA A 332 10.26 8.11 -2.79
CA ALA A 332 9.76 7.42 -3.96
C ALA A 332 8.49 8.12 -4.49
N PHE A 333 7.40 7.37 -4.64
CA PHE A 333 6.13 7.89 -5.10
C PHE A 333 5.16 8.08 -3.93
N GLY A 334 4.42 9.18 -3.90
CA GLY A 334 3.42 9.44 -2.86
C GLY A 334 4.01 9.42 -1.44
N TYR A 335 3.57 8.47 -0.62
CA TYR A 335 4.02 8.29 0.77
C TYR A 335 5.17 7.29 0.95
N TYR A 336 5.66 6.70 -0.15
CA TYR A 336 6.70 5.68 -0.11
C TYR A 336 8.12 6.28 -0.20
N SER A 337 9.07 5.53 0.35
CA SER A 337 10.50 5.81 0.30
C SER A 337 11.27 4.53 -0.03
N LEU A 338 12.51 4.71 -0.47
CA LEU A 338 13.50 3.64 -0.62
C LEU A 338 14.62 3.86 0.40
N VAL A 339 15.10 2.78 1.00
CA VAL A 339 16.38 2.73 1.71
C VAL A 339 17.24 1.69 1.01
N THR A 340 18.41 2.07 0.51
CA THR A 340 19.29 1.21 -0.28
C THR A 340 20.67 1.12 0.34
N GLY A 341 21.37 0.00 0.11
CA GLY A 341 22.78 -0.17 0.45
C GLY A 341 23.48 -1.16 -0.47
N VAL A 342 24.79 -1.04 -0.62
CA VAL A 342 25.63 -1.86 -1.51
C VAL A 342 26.58 -2.72 -0.68
N LYS A 343 26.74 -3.98 -1.07
CA LYS A 343 27.73 -4.87 -0.48
C LYS A 343 29.09 -4.62 -1.12
N SER A 344 30.08 -4.24 -0.31
CA SER A 344 31.48 -4.11 -0.74
C SER A 344 32.13 -5.45 -1.04
#